data_AF-A0A100HGD5-F1
#
_entry.id   AF-A0A100HGD5-F1
#
_cell.length_a   1.000
_cell.length_b   1.000
_cell.length_c   1.000
_cell.angle_alpha   90.00
_cell.angle_beta   90.00
_cell.angle_gamma   90.00
#
_symmetry.space_group_name_H-M   'P 1'
#
loop_
_entity.id
_entity.type
_entity.pdbx_description
1 polymer ?
#
loop_
_entity_poly.entity_id
_entity_poly.type
_entity_poly.pdbx_seq_one_letter_code
_entity_poly.pdbx_strand_id
1 'polypeptide(L)'
;MTDDPPRDPRDPQPPPFQVPPTLTVAFHPPQYAQILPTTALARLDARLAHLHARTPDDALHATLRDAARLLGAHLTFRAAGRSAHGHPWQADAALIGVGVRRAAHLLHLRGAARHDPAAFRAAVSRWPAGTLLVARRGVICTQLNLACDLDRLSLDEVPCGAALYAHRLRPGGQLEAWRTPGWPDP
;
A
#
# COMPACT_ATOMS: atom_id res chain seq x y z
N MET A 1 -26.99 29.77 -40.10
CA MET A 1 -27.31 28.47 -39.49
C MET A 1 -26.77 27.42 -40.42
N THR A 2 -25.64 26.83 -40.06
CA THR A 2 -25.01 25.78 -40.86
C THR A 2 -25.37 24.48 -40.16
N ASP A 3 -26.27 23.70 -40.76
CA ASP A 3 -26.62 22.37 -40.27
C ASP A 3 -25.39 21.48 -40.39
N ASP A 4 -24.92 20.93 -39.26
CA ASP A 4 -23.89 19.90 -39.27
C ASP A 4 -24.42 18.67 -40.01
N PRO A 5 -23.68 18.11 -40.98
CA PRO A 5 -24.12 16.92 -41.69
C PRO A 5 -24.24 15.72 -40.73
N PRO A 6 -25.16 14.78 -41.01
CA PRO A 6 -25.35 13.59 -40.19
C PRO A 6 -24.06 12.76 -40.17
N ARG A 7 -23.52 12.52 -38.96
CA ARG A 7 -22.35 11.67 -38.74
C ARG A 7 -22.58 10.26 -39.29
N ASP A 8 -21.58 9.72 -39.99
CA ASP A 8 -21.60 8.35 -40.48
C ASP A 8 -21.51 7.40 -39.26
N PRO A 9 -22.42 6.43 -39.08
CA PRO A 9 -22.33 5.45 -38.00
C PRO A 9 -21.06 4.58 -38.04
N ARG A 10 -20.26 4.66 -39.11
CA ARG A 10 -18.94 4.03 -39.23
C ARG A 10 -17.77 4.93 -38.85
N ASP A 11 -18.03 6.20 -38.51
CA ASP A 11 -16.99 7.07 -37.98
C ASP A 11 -16.40 6.41 -36.73
N PRO A 12 -15.06 6.22 -36.66
CA PRO A 12 -14.42 5.67 -35.49
C PRO A 12 -14.82 6.52 -34.29
N GLN A 13 -15.58 5.90 -33.36
CA GLN A 13 -15.98 6.57 -32.14
C GLN A 13 -14.70 7.07 -31.48
N PRO A 14 -14.56 8.38 -31.20
CA PRO A 14 -13.35 8.90 -30.58
C PRO A 14 -13.11 8.08 -29.32
N PRO A 15 -11.89 7.59 -29.09
CA PRO A 15 -11.61 6.77 -27.93
C PRO A 15 -12.13 7.53 -26.70
N PRO A 16 -12.87 6.87 -25.79
CA PRO A 16 -13.40 7.54 -24.62
C PRO A 16 -12.23 8.28 -23.96
N PHE A 17 -12.39 9.59 -23.74
CA PHE A 17 -11.35 10.42 -23.13
C PHE A 17 -10.84 9.71 -21.88
N GLN A 18 -9.66 9.10 -21.98
CA GLN A 18 -9.05 8.38 -20.88
C GLN A 18 -8.49 9.44 -19.95
N VAL A 19 -9.31 9.90 -19.01
CA VAL A 19 -8.82 10.75 -17.92
C VAL A 19 -7.74 9.95 -17.20
N PRO A 20 -6.49 10.47 -17.15
CA PRO A 20 -5.41 9.76 -16.49
C PRO A 20 -5.77 9.56 -15.01
N PRO A 21 -5.27 8.46 -14.39
CA PRO A 21 -5.51 8.24 -12.97
C PRO A 21 -5.00 9.46 -12.18
N THR A 22 -5.82 9.97 -11.27
CA THR A 22 -5.42 11.02 -10.34
C THR A 22 -5.25 10.41 -8.96
N LEU A 23 -4.19 10.82 -8.27
CA LEU A 23 -3.94 10.42 -6.89
C LEU A 23 -3.68 11.65 -6.03
N THR A 24 -4.52 11.81 -5.02
CA THR A 24 -4.52 12.92 -4.08
C THR A 24 -3.95 12.46 -2.75
N VAL A 25 -3.05 13.26 -2.19
CA VAL A 25 -2.47 13.04 -0.85
C VAL A 25 -2.90 14.16 0.10
N ALA A 26 -3.21 13.82 1.33
CA ALA A 26 -3.37 14.76 2.44
C ALA A 26 -2.68 14.20 3.68
N PHE A 27 -1.51 14.74 4.02
CA PHE A 27 -0.73 14.31 5.19
C PHE A 27 -1.45 14.68 6.47
N HIS A 28 -1.33 13.85 7.52
CA HIS A 28 -1.92 14.14 8.80
C HIS A 28 -1.06 15.15 9.62
N PRO A 29 -1.67 16.18 10.27
CA PRO A 29 -3.09 16.53 10.22
C PRO A 29 -3.49 17.10 8.84
N PRO A 30 -4.65 16.71 8.28
CA PRO A 30 -5.04 16.99 6.90
C PRO A 30 -5.50 18.44 6.74
N GLN A 31 -4.54 19.36 6.77
CA GLN A 31 -4.80 20.78 6.54
C GLN A 31 -4.76 21.13 5.05
N TYR A 32 -4.06 20.31 4.25
CA TYR A 32 -3.88 20.53 2.82
C TYR A 32 -3.97 19.20 2.05
N ALA A 33 -4.84 19.16 1.04
CA ALA A 33 -4.88 18.09 0.06
C ALA A 33 -4.20 18.58 -1.22
N GLN A 34 -3.34 17.75 -1.80
CA GLN A 34 -2.64 18.05 -3.04
C GLN A 34 -2.80 16.90 -4.03
N ILE A 35 -3.13 17.23 -5.27
CA ILE A 35 -3.01 16.29 -6.39
C ILE A 35 -1.54 16.31 -6.80
N LEU A 36 -0.89 15.15 -6.72
CA LEU A 36 0.51 15.03 -7.08
C LEU A 36 0.66 14.34 -8.43
N PRO A 37 1.65 14.76 -9.25
CA PRO A 37 2.02 13.99 -10.43
C PRO A 37 2.57 12.62 -10.02
N THR A 38 2.42 11.62 -10.88
CA THR A 38 2.86 10.23 -10.63
C THR A 38 4.34 10.15 -10.21
N THR A 39 5.19 11.00 -10.77
CA THR A 39 6.62 11.07 -10.43
C THR A 39 6.90 11.56 -9.01
N ALA A 40 6.10 12.49 -8.48
CA ALA A 40 6.22 12.94 -7.09
C ALA A 40 5.73 11.87 -6.12
N LEU A 41 4.66 11.15 -6.49
CA LEU A 41 4.13 10.03 -5.70
C LEU A 41 5.11 8.87 -5.63
N ALA A 42 5.77 8.54 -6.74
CA ALA A 42 6.79 7.48 -6.78
C ALA A 42 7.95 7.73 -5.80
N ARG A 43 8.26 9.00 -5.51
CA ARG A 43 9.28 9.39 -4.53
C ARG A 43 8.81 9.24 -3.09
N LEU A 44 7.51 9.19 -2.86
CA LEU A 44 6.90 8.93 -1.56
C LEU A 44 6.72 7.42 -1.34
N ASP A 45 6.15 6.72 -2.31
CA ASP A 45 6.06 5.27 -2.38
C ASP A 45 6.06 4.83 -3.85
N ALA A 46 7.10 4.10 -4.25
CA ALA A 46 7.30 3.68 -5.63
C ALA A 46 6.15 2.81 -6.17
N ARG A 47 5.44 2.09 -5.30
CA ARG A 47 4.32 1.21 -5.71
C ARG A 47 3.15 2.01 -6.27
N LEU A 48 2.96 3.26 -5.82
CA LEU A 48 1.87 4.11 -6.29
C LEU A 48 2.00 4.45 -7.78
N ALA A 49 3.21 4.42 -8.35
CA ALA A 49 3.43 4.63 -9.77
C ALA A 49 2.85 3.52 -10.66
N HIS A 50 2.60 2.34 -10.08
CA HIS A 50 2.07 1.18 -10.78
C HIS A 50 0.55 1.07 -10.67
N LEU A 51 -0.14 1.99 -9.98
CA LEU A 51 -1.59 2.01 -9.92
C LEU A 51 -2.17 2.65 -11.20
N HIS A 52 -3.11 1.95 -11.82
CA HIS A 52 -3.77 2.39 -13.05
C HIS A 52 -5.24 1.94 -13.08
N ALA A 53 -6.00 2.41 -14.07
CA ALA A 53 -7.45 2.15 -14.18
C ALA A 53 -7.85 0.66 -14.21
N ARG A 54 -6.91 -0.23 -14.58
CA ARG A 54 -7.12 -1.69 -14.68
C ARG A 54 -6.47 -2.45 -13.54
N THR A 55 -5.91 -1.78 -12.53
CA THR A 55 -5.39 -2.47 -11.34
C THR A 55 -6.54 -3.23 -10.67
N PRO A 56 -6.36 -4.52 -10.35
CA PRO A 56 -7.33 -5.32 -9.61
C PRO A 56 -7.72 -4.65 -8.29
N ASP A 57 -8.99 -4.75 -7.89
CA ASP A 57 -9.50 -4.06 -6.69
C ASP A 57 -8.75 -4.45 -5.42
N ASP A 58 -8.40 -5.73 -5.26
CA ASP A 58 -7.66 -6.22 -4.10
C ASP A 58 -6.23 -5.64 -4.04
N ALA A 59 -5.52 -5.60 -5.15
CA ALA A 59 -4.20 -4.99 -5.25
C ALA A 59 -4.25 -3.47 -5.02
N LEU A 60 -5.26 -2.80 -5.58
CA LEU A 60 -5.49 -1.37 -5.40
C LEU A 60 -5.73 -1.04 -3.93
N HIS A 61 -6.68 -1.71 -3.28
CA HIS A 61 -7.01 -1.44 -1.89
C HIS A 61 -5.87 -1.83 -0.94
N ALA A 62 -5.21 -2.96 -1.15
CA ALA A 62 -4.07 -3.37 -0.33
C ALA A 62 -2.92 -2.35 -0.42
N THR A 63 -2.51 -1.98 -1.64
CA THR A 63 -1.42 -1.03 -1.87
C THR A 63 -1.76 0.36 -1.32
N LEU A 64 -2.97 0.87 -1.61
CA LEU A 64 -3.36 2.22 -1.20
C LEU A 64 -3.48 2.35 0.31
N ARG A 65 -4.04 1.35 1.00
CA ARG A 65 -4.16 1.36 2.47
C ARG A 65 -2.80 1.20 3.15
N ASP A 66 -1.93 0.33 2.64
CA ASP A 66 -0.58 0.16 3.18
C ASP A 66 0.27 1.42 2.94
N ALA A 67 0.22 2.02 1.75
CA ALA A 67 0.92 3.27 1.47
C ALA A 67 0.40 4.44 2.34
N ALA A 68 -0.92 4.55 2.52
CA ALA A 68 -1.52 5.56 3.41
C ALA A 68 -0.99 5.43 4.84
N ARG A 69 -0.89 4.20 5.34
CA ARG A 69 -0.32 3.87 6.65
C ARG A 69 1.15 4.26 6.75
N LEU A 70 1.97 3.84 5.78
CA LEU A 70 3.41 4.12 5.77
C LEU A 70 3.74 5.61 5.66
N LEU A 71 2.92 6.36 4.91
CA LEU A 71 3.09 7.80 4.70
C LEU A 71 2.48 8.66 5.81
N GLY A 72 1.63 8.09 6.67
CA GLY A 72 0.82 8.87 7.61
C GLY A 72 -0.11 9.86 6.89
N ALA A 73 -0.66 9.46 5.75
CA ALA A 73 -1.45 10.34 4.88
C ALA A 73 -2.73 9.69 4.39
N HIS A 74 -3.77 10.51 4.19
CA HIS A 74 -4.95 10.11 3.44
C HIS A 74 -4.60 10.07 1.96
N LEU A 75 -4.90 8.95 1.30
CA LEU A 75 -4.70 8.76 -0.13
C LEU A 75 -6.04 8.55 -0.81
N THR A 76 -6.25 9.21 -1.94
CA THR A 76 -7.42 9.00 -2.80
C THR A 76 -6.95 8.74 -4.21
N PHE A 77 -7.31 7.58 -4.76
CA PHE A 77 -7.06 7.21 -6.15
C PHE A 77 -8.36 7.32 -6.95
N ARG A 78 -8.34 7.95 -8.12
CA ARG A 78 -9.48 8.04 -9.04
C ARG A 78 -9.06 7.72 -10.46
N ALA A 79 -9.73 6.77 -11.10
CA ALA A 79 -9.46 6.40 -12.49
C ALA A 79 -10.67 5.69 -13.12
N ALA A 80 -11.00 6.01 -14.37
CA ALA A 80 -12.08 5.36 -15.14
C ALA A 80 -13.41 5.22 -14.36
N GLY A 81 -13.84 6.28 -13.67
CA GLY A 81 -15.07 6.30 -12.85
C GLY A 81 -14.97 5.56 -11.51
N ARG A 82 -13.84 4.91 -11.21
CA ARG A 82 -13.57 4.26 -9.92
C ARG A 82 -12.89 5.22 -8.96
N SER A 83 -13.21 5.13 -7.68
CA SER A 83 -12.53 5.84 -6.59
C SER A 83 -12.17 4.86 -5.47
N ALA A 84 -10.95 4.95 -4.97
CA ALA A 84 -10.49 4.18 -3.82
C ALA A 84 -9.80 5.11 -2.82
N HIS A 85 -9.94 4.78 -1.54
CA HIS A 85 -9.43 5.59 -0.44
C HIS A 85 -8.59 4.75 0.52
N GLY A 86 -7.47 5.30 0.96
CA GLY A 86 -6.63 4.76 2.03
C GLY A 86 -6.55 5.77 3.18
N HIS A 87 -6.78 5.30 4.40
CA HIS A 87 -6.66 6.11 5.61
C HIS A 87 -5.46 5.64 6.44
N PRO A 88 -4.64 6.55 6.98
CA PRO A 88 -3.40 6.18 7.67
C PRO A 88 -3.63 5.35 8.94
N TRP A 89 -4.77 5.58 9.61
CA TRP A 89 -5.14 4.94 10.87
C TRP A 89 -6.31 3.97 10.71
N GLN A 90 -6.53 3.45 9.51
CA GLN A 90 -7.60 2.50 9.28
C GLN A 90 -7.36 1.22 10.10
N ALA A 91 -8.30 0.91 11.00
CA ALA A 91 -8.27 -0.28 11.84
C ALA A 91 -8.50 -1.58 11.04
N ASP A 92 -9.19 -1.48 9.89
CA ASP A 92 -9.41 -2.62 8.99
C ASP A 92 -8.09 -3.04 8.33
N ALA A 93 -7.50 -4.10 8.87
CA ALA A 93 -6.26 -4.67 8.39
C ALA A 93 -6.51 -5.46 7.11
N ALA A 94 -6.28 -4.79 5.98
CA ALA A 94 -6.55 -5.27 4.62
C ALA A 94 -5.96 -6.66 4.29
N LEU A 95 -5.00 -7.14 5.08
CA LEU A 95 -4.33 -8.41 4.86
C LEU A 95 -4.66 -9.50 5.87
N ILE A 96 -5.45 -9.25 6.93
CA ILE A 96 -5.83 -10.32 7.86
C ILE A 96 -6.61 -11.41 7.12
N GLY A 97 -6.24 -12.67 7.35
CA GLY A 97 -6.81 -13.82 6.65
C GLY A 97 -6.23 -14.07 5.25
N VAL A 98 -5.39 -13.16 4.72
CA VAL A 98 -4.74 -13.34 3.43
C VAL A 98 -3.54 -14.29 3.57
N GLY A 99 -3.38 -15.21 2.62
CA GLY A 99 -2.21 -16.09 2.56
C GLY A 99 -0.94 -15.31 2.30
N VAL A 100 0.17 -15.66 2.95
CA VAL A 100 1.40 -14.86 2.95
C VAL A 100 1.96 -14.61 1.53
N ARG A 101 1.90 -15.62 0.65
CA ARG A 101 2.32 -15.45 -0.76
C ARG A 101 1.46 -14.41 -1.49
N ARG A 102 0.15 -14.41 -1.25
CA ARG A 102 -0.77 -13.43 -1.84
C ARG A 102 -0.52 -12.04 -1.25
N ALA A 103 -0.33 -11.92 0.06
CA ALA A 103 0.01 -10.64 0.69
C ALA A 103 1.31 -10.06 0.12
N ALA A 104 2.35 -10.89 -0.04
CA ALA A 104 3.61 -10.47 -0.63
C ALA A 104 3.45 -9.99 -2.08
N HIS A 105 2.64 -10.70 -2.88
CA HIS A 105 2.30 -10.29 -4.23
C HIS A 105 1.53 -8.95 -4.26
N LEU A 106 0.46 -8.82 -3.46
CA LEU A 106 -0.39 -7.62 -3.43
C LEU A 106 0.37 -6.36 -3.04
N LEU A 107 1.32 -6.47 -2.11
CA LEU A 107 2.08 -5.34 -1.59
C LEU A 107 3.46 -5.16 -2.25
N HIS A 108 3.80 -5.97 -3.27
CA HIS A 108 5.10 -5.96 -3.94
C HIS A 108 6.29 -6.10 -2.97
N LEU A 109 6.13 -6.97 -1.98
CA LEU A 109 7.08 -7.22 -0.90
C LEU A 109 8.23 -8.10 -1.41
N ARG A 110 9.32 -7.48 -1.91
CA ARG A 110 10.49 -8.17 -2.47
C ARG A 110 11.78 -7.85 -1.70
N GLY A 111 12.76 -8.74 -1.77
CA GLY A 111 14.14 -8.46 -1.33
C GLY A 111 14.34 -8.38 0.18
N ALA A 112 13.49 -9.02 0.99
CA ALA A 112 13.56 -8.91 2.44
C ALA A 112 14.77 -9.64 3.05
N ALA A 113 15.55 -8.91 3.85
CA ALA A 113 16.66 -9.46 4.62
C ALA A 113 16.14 -10.40 5.72
N ARG A 114 16.79 -11.56 5.88
CA ARG A 114 16.43 -12.54 6.92
C ARG A 114 17.20 -12.23 8.20
N HIS A 115 16.48 -12.12 9.31
CA HIS A 115 17.04 -11.88 10.64
C HIS A 115 16.56 -12.94 11.63
N ASP A 116 17.34 -13.22 12.66
CA ASP A 116 16.80 -13.93 13.82
C ASP A 116 15.72 -13.09 14.52
N PRO A 117 14.80 -13.71 15.29
CA PRO A 117 13.68 -13.00 15.89
C PRO A 117 14.08 -11.86 16.85
N ALA A 118 15.21 -11.98 17.56
CA ALA A 118 15.64 -10.96 18.51
C ALA A 118 16.21 -9.74 17.80
N ALA A 119 17.09 -9.95 16.81
CA ALA A 119 17.63 -8.88 15.97
C ALA A 119 16.52 -8.18 15.18
N PHE A 120 15.54 -8.94 14.68
CA PHE A 120 14.37 -8.39 14.00
C PHE A 120 13.58 -7.43 14.92
N ARG A 121 13.20 -7.90 16.12
CA ARG A 121 12.48 -7.07 17.10
C ARG A 121 13.26 -5.81 17.46
N ALA A 122 14.55 -5.96 17.77
CA ALA A 122 15.42 -4.86 18.15
C ALA A 122 15.58 -3.79 17.07
N ALA A 123 15.42 -4.15 15.79
CA ALA A 123 15.49 -3.20 14.70
C ALA A 123 14.14 -2.55 14.41
N VAL A 124 13.08 -3.35 14.34
CA VAL A 124 11.70 -2.89 14.11
C VAL A 124 11.27 -1.92 15.22
N SER A 125 11.69 -2.16 16.47
CA SER A 125 11.41 -1.27 17.60
C SER A 125 12.02 0.13 17.46
N ARG A 126 13.05 0.31 16.62
CA ARG A 126 13.70 1.60 16.34
C ARG A 126 13.11 2.31 15.14
N TRP A 127 12.23 1.66 14.37
CA TRP A 127 11.64 2.29 13.20
C TRP A 127 10.60 3.31 13.66
N PRO A 128 10.66 4.58 13.19
CA PRO A 128 9.65 5.58 13.55
C PRO A 128 8.29 5.24 12.92
N ALA A 129 8.28 4.64 11.73
CA ALA A 129 7.09 4.20 11.01
C ALA A 129 7.38 2.92 10.22
N GLY A 130 6.33 2.17 9.90
CA GLY A 130 6.39 0.92 9.14
C GLY A 130 5.16 0.06 9.38
N THR A 131 5.07 -1.05 8.65
CA THR A 131 4.04 -2.08 8.85
C THR A 131 4.73 -3.36 9.32
N LEU A 132 4.17 -4.01 10.34
CA LEU A 132 4.54 -5.36 10.73
C LEU A 132 3.38 -6.32 10.41
N LEU A 133 3.70 -7.39 9.69
CA LEU A 133 2.83 -8.51 9.41
C LEU A 133 3.25 -9.71 10.25
N VAL A 134 2.27 -10.30 10.93
CA VAL A 134 2.44 -11.53 11.71
C VAL A 134 1.68 -12.64 11.01
N ALA A 135 2.36 -13.72 10.68
CA ALA A 135 1.78 -14.88 10.02
C ALA A 135 1.88 -16.14 10.88
N ARG A 136 0.80 -16.93 10.84
CA ARG A 136 0.69 -18.25 11.45
C ARG A 136 0.13 -19.21 10.43
N ARG A 137 0.75 -20.39 10.31
CA ARG A 137 0.32 -21.44 9.35
C ARG A 137 0.15 -20.90 7.91
N GLY A 138 1.02 -19.97 7.49
CA GLY A 138 1.01 -19.39 6.15
C GLY A 138 -0.06 -18.33 5.88
N VAL A 139 -0.78 -17.85 6.91
CA VAL A 139 -1.82 -16.82 6.82
C VAL A 139 -1.50 -15.66 7.74
N ILE A 140 -1.76 -14.44 7.30
CA ILE A 140 -1.62 -13.22 8.11
C ILE A 140 -2.70 -13.21 9.18
N CYS A 141 -2.31 -13.18 10.46
CA CYS A 141 -3.24 -13.09 11.59
C CYS A 141 -3.25 -11.70 12.23
N THR A 142 -2.20 -10.90 12.03
CA THR A 142 -2.07 -9.57 12.63
C THR A 142 -1.30 -8.65 11.70
N GLN A 143 -1.71 -7.38 11.63
CA GLN A 143 -1.05 -6.34 10.86
C GLN A 143 -0.96 -5.07 11.69
N LEU A 144 0.22 -4.78 12.22
CA LEU A 144 0.48 -3.64 13.11
C LEU A 144 1.04 -2.45 12.32
N ASN A 145 0.59 -1.26 12.66
CA ASN A 145 1.13 0.01 12.22
C ASN A 145 2.16 0.50 13.24
N LEU A 146 3.44 0.48 12.88
CA LEU A 146 4.49 0.90 13.79
C LEU A 146 4.45 2.40 14.10
N ALA A 147 3.78 3.22 13.29
CA ALA A 147 3.58 4.63 13.63
C ALA A 147 2.49 4.86 14.70
N CYS A 148 1.76 3.81 15.12
CA CYS A 148 0.72 3.86 16.14
C CYS A 148 1.26 3.31 17.46
N ASP A 149 1.28 4.11 18.52
CA ASP A 149 1.82 3.69 19.83
C ASP A 149 1.06 2.50 20.43
N LEU A 150 -0.26 2.41 20.23
CA LEU A 150 -1.05 1.26 20.68
C LEU A 150 -0.62 -0.03 19.98
N ASP A 151 -0.41 0.02 18.67
CA ASP A 151 0.08 -1.15 17.90
C ASP A 151 1.51 -1.51 18.31
N ARG A 152 2.33 -0.54 18.75
CA ARG A 152 3.67 -0.82 19.29
C ARG A 152 3.61 -1.58 20.61
N LEU A 153 2.62 -1.33 21.47
CA LEU A 153 2.43 -2.11 22.70
C LEU A 153 2.13 -3.59 22.40
N SER A 154 1.42 -3.87 21.32
CA SER A 154 1.13 -5.24 20.89
C SER A 154 2.34 -6.00 20.32
N LEU A 155 3.51 -5.36 20.15
CA LEU A 155 4.73 -6.05 19.70
C LEU A 155 5.17 -7.13 20.69
N ASP A 156 5.04 -6.87 21.99
CA ASP A 156 5.47 -7.81 23.03
C ASP A 156 4.55 -9.04 23.13
N GLU A 157 3.30 -8.89 22.69
CA GLU A 157 2.31 -9.96 22.63
C GLU A 157 2.48 -10.88 21.41
N VAL A 158 3.40 -10.54 20.50
CA VAL A 158 3.65 -11.34 19.29
C VAL A 158 4.11 -12.74 19.69
N PRO A 159 3.35 -13.79 19.32
CA PRO A 159 3.58 -15.15 19.81
C PRO A 159 4.92 -15.75 19.37
N CYS A 160 5.52 -16.54 20.26
CA CYS A 160 6.68 -17.37 19.91
C CYS A 160 6.35 -18.30 18.74
N GLY A 161 7.26 -18.37 17.75
CA GLY A 161 7.11 -19.22 16.56
C GLY A 161 6.27 -18.64 15.42
N ALA A 162 5.76 -17.41 15.54
CA ALA A 162 5.15 -16.72 14.41
C ALA A 162 6.19 -16.30 13.36
N ALA A 163 5.82 -16.37 12.08
CA ALA A 163 6.61 -15.82 10.99
C ALA A 163 6.31 -14.32 10.87
N LEU A 164 7.35 -13.49 10.82
CA LEU A 164 7.23 -12.04 10.84
C LEU A 164 7.79 -11.43 9.56
N TYR A 165 7.13 -10.38 9.10
CA TYR A 165 7.60 -9.54 8.02
C TYR A 165 7.34 -8.09 8.35
N ALA A 166 8.37 -7.27 8.31
CA ALA A 166 8.23 -5.84 8.50
C ALA A 166 8.73 -5.11 7.26
N HIS A 167 8.04 -4.03 6.91
CA HIS A 167 8.51 -3.11 5.88
C HIS A 167 8.27 -1.66 6.26
N ARG A 168 9.12 -0.78 5.72
CA ARG A 168 9.00 0.68 5.85
C ARG A 168 9.42 1.37 4.56
N LEU A 169 9.09 2.64 4.44
CA LEU A 169 9.60 3.49 3.37
C LEU A 169 10.98 4.04 3.74
N ARG A 170 11.93 3.95 2.80
CA ARG A 170 13.19 4.68 2.82
C ARG A 170 13.04 6.02 2.10
N PRO A 171 13.96 6.97 2.34
CA PRO A 171 14.06 8.15 1.49
C PRO A 171 14.07 7.76 0.00
N GLY A 172 13.23 8.42 -0.80
CA GLY A 172 13.05 8.08 -2.22
C GLY A 172 11.92 7.07 -2.51
N GLY A 173 11.15 6.66 -1.50
CA GLY A 173 9.91 5.90 -1.68
C GLY A 173 10.08 4.40 -1.92
N GLN A 174 11.29 3.88 -1.67
CA GLN A 174 11.57 2.46 -1.79
C GLN A 174 11.20 1.72 -0.50
N LEU A 175 10.70 0.49 -0.63
CA LEU A 175 10.49 -0.37 0.52
C LEU A 175 11.82 -0.96 1.01
N GLU A 176 12.05 -0.81 2.30
CA GLU A 176 12.99 -1.66 3.03
C GLU A 176 12.19 -2.73 3.76
N ALA A 177 12.62 -3.98 3.66
CA ALA A 177 11.88 -5.08 4.26
C ALA A 177 12.78 -6.12 4.93
N TRP A 178 12.26 -6.65 6.03
CA TRP A 178 12.93 -7.55 6.95
C TRP A 178 11.98 -8.71 7.24
N ARG A 179 12.51 -9.90 7.50
CA ARG A 179 11.69 -11.07 7.85
C ARG A 179 12.40 -12.04 8.78
N THR A 180 11.62 -12.83 9.51
CA THR A 180 12.12 -13.95 10.32
C THR A 180 12.01 -15.28 9.57
N PRO A 181 12.67 -16.35 10.06
CA PRO A 181 12.42 -17.71 9.56
C PRO A 181 10.94 -18.07 9.54
N GLY A 182 10.51 -18.81 8.51
CA GLY A 182 9.11 -19.23 8.33
C GLY A 182 8.28 -18.31 7.44
N TRP A 183 8.78 -17.11 7.12
CA TRP A 183 8.22 -16.31 6.03
C TRP A 183 8.73 -16.84 4.69
N PRO A 184 7.87 -17.06 3.67
CA PRO A 184 8.30 -17.56 2.37
C PRO A 184 9.27 -16.59 1.69
N ASP A 185 10.13 -17.12 0.83
CA ASP A 185 10.88 -16.30 -0.12
C ASP A 185 9.91 -15.61 -1.09
N PRO A 186 10.05 -14.29 -1.32
CA PRO A 186 9.24 -13.57 -2.28
C PRO A 186 9.57 -13.92 -3.73
#